data_AF-A0A173SBB0-F1
#
_entry.id   AF-A0A173SBB0-F1
#
_cell.length_a   1.000
_cell.length_b   1.000
_cell.length_c   1.000
_cell.angle_alpha   90.00
_cell.angle_beta   90.00
_cell.angle_gamma   90.00
#
_symmetry.space_group_name_H-M   'P 1'
#
loop_
_entity.id
_entity.type
_entity.pdbx_description
1 polymer ?
#
loop_
_entity_poly.entity_id
_entity_poly.type
_entity_poly.pdbx_seq_one_letter_code
_entity_poly.pdbx_strand_id
1 'polypeptide(L)'
;MIATKDQERKAIEEIRKIVDNLGEYSYVGAAMDGVLEFAEDNIENGFVQSMKESVETAEKRAHELEEENEHLKATKEKLEEARACILPEEVRQKFYGIAFDKKYKAQAEAMTAAERMAEAVECGENARQDAIRYRAMTEEVKEWKDIIKLLDNIARKQAGR
;
A
#
# COMPACT_ATOMS: atom_id res chain seq x y z
N MET A 1 41.48 -19.35 33.95
CA MET A 1 40.53 -19.25 35.07
C MET A 1 39.33 -18.46 34.57
N ILE A 2 38.12 -18.94 34.79
CA ILE A 2 36.89 -18.18 34.52
C ILE A 2 36.47 -17.57 35.86
N ALA A 3 36.17 -16.28 35.90
CA ALA A 3 35.66 -15.64 37.10
C ALA A 3 34.29 -16.22 37.46
N THR A 4 34.01 -16.44 38.74
CA THR A 4 32.67 -16.86 39.18
C THR A 4 31.74 -15.65 39.24
N LYS A 5 30.42 -15.88 39.12
CA LYS A 5 29.42 -14.81 39.27
C LYS A 5 29.60 -14.03 40.58
N ASP A 6 29.99 -14.71 41.67
CA ASP A 6 30.24 -14.05 42.95
C ASP A 6 31.53 -13.21 42.97
N GLN A 7 32.56 -13.60 42.19
CA GLN A 7 33.75 -12.78 42.01
C GLN A 7 33.40 -11.51 41.21
N GLU A 8 32.56 -11.62 40.17
CA GLU A 8 32.14 -10.47 39.37
C GLU A 8 31.24 -9.50 40.15
N ARG A 9 30.29 -9.99 40.96
CA ARG A 9 29.47 -9.13 41.85
C ARG A 9 30.31 -8.34 42.84
N LYS A 10 31.33 -8.96 43.44
CA LYS A 10 32.26 -8.26 44.33
C LYS A 10 33.01 -7.14 43.62
N ALA A 11 33.46 -7.37 42.39
CA ALA A 11 34.10 -6.35 41.58
C ALA A 11 33.15 -5.17 41.31
N ILE A 12 31.87 -5.44 41.02
CA ILE A 12 30.86 -4.40 40.83
C ILE A 12 30.68 -3.55 42.10
N GLU A 13 30.56 -4.17 43.28
CA GLU A 13 30.41 -3.44 44.55
C GLU A 13 31.62 -2.53 44.86
N GLU A 14 32.83 -2.98 44.55
CA GLU A 14 34.05 -2.18 44.72
C GLU A 14 34.05 -0.96 43.78
N ILE A 15 33.72 -1.17 42.51
CA ILE A 15 33.65 -0.10 41.51
C ILE A 15 32.54 0.91 41.90
N ARG A 16 31.38 0.43 42.34
CA ARG A 16 30.26 1.28 42.77
C ARG A 16 30.69 2.25 43.88
N LYS A 17 31.38 1.75 44.91
CA LYS A 17 31.94 2.58 45.99
C LYS A 17 32.94 3.62 45.48
N ILE A 18 33.78 3.27 44.51
CA ILE A 18 34.73 4.22 43.91
C ILE A 18 33.97 5.35 43.23
N VAL A 19 32.95 5.02 42.44
CA VAL A 19 32.14 6.00 41.70
C VAL A 19 31.33 6.90 42.64
N ASP A 20 30.65 6.33 43.63
CA ASP A 20 29.82 7.07 44.59
C ASP A 20 30.63 8.09 45.39
N ASN A 21 31.87 7.74 45.75
CA ASN A 21 32.76 8.63 46.51
C ASN A 21 33.24 9.85 45.71
N LEU A 22 33.05 9.90 44.39
CA LEU A 22 33.40 11.06 43.56
C LEU A 22 32.37 12.20 43.66
N GLY A 23 31.19 11.93 44.25
CA GLY A 23 30.12 12.91 44.44
C GLY A 23 29.18 13.09 43.25
N GLU A 24 28.07 13.79 43.50
CA GLU A 24 26.87 13.91 42.63
C GLU A 24 27.14 14.48 41.22
N TYR A 25 28.19 15.30 41.06
CA TYR A 25 28.52 15.96 39.78
C TYR A 25 29.79 15.39 39.14
N SER A 26 30.16 14.16 39.49
CA SER A 26 31.30 13.47 38.90
C SER A 26 31.05 13.17 37.42
N TYR A 27 31.96 13.60 36.54
CA TYR A 27 31.96 13.21 35.12
C TYR A 27 32.01 11.68 34.96
N VAL A 28 32.74 11.00 35.84
CA VAL A 28 32.83 9.53 35.82
C VAL A 28 31.50 8.92 36.28
N GLY A 29 30.87 9.49 37.31
CA GLY A 29 29.55 9.06 37.76
C GLY A 29 28.50 9.16 36.66
N ALA A 30 28.42 10.32 35.99
CA ALA A 30 27.51 10.51 34.85
C ALA A 30 27.81 9.55 33.68
N ALA A 31 29.07 9.28 33.38
CA ALA A 31 29.45 8.34 32.31
C ALA A 31 29.17 6.87 32.66
N MET A 32 29.12 6.53 33.96
CA MET A 32 28.87 5.17 34.44
C MET A 32 27.42 4.91 34.83
N ASP A 33 26.54 5.90 34.71
CA ASP A 33 25.12 5.74 35.01
C ASP A 33 24.50 4.59 34.19
N GLY A 34 23.92 3.61 34.88
CA GLY A 34 23.37 2.38 34.29
C GLY A 34 24.39 1.31 33.87
N VAL A 35 25.71 1.58 33.89
CA VAL A 35 26.74 0.62 33.45
C VAL A 35 26.84 -0.57 34.41
N LEU A 36 26.78 -0.31 35.72
CA LEU A 36 26.94 -1.35 36.73
C LEU A 36 25.69 -2.23 36.85
N GLU A 37 24.50 -1.63 36.74
CA GLU A 37 23.22 -2.33 36.66
C GLU A 37 23.18 -3.25 35.44
N PHE A 38 23.63 -2.76 34.29
CA PHE A 38 23.73 -3.57 33.08
C PHE A 38 24.73 -4.73 33.22
N ALA A 39 25.84 -4.52 33.95
CA ALA A 39 26.77 -5.59 34.26
C ALA A 39 26.16 -6.64 35.23
N GLU A 40 25.34 -6.22 36.19
CA GLU A 40 24.60 -7.13 37.07
C GLU A 40 23.61 -8.00 36.26
N ASP A 41 22.89 -7.42 35.31
CA ASP A 41 21.99 -8.15 34.39
C ASP A 41 22.75 -9.15 33.52
N ASN A 42 23.92 -8.77 33.00
CA ASN A 42 24.80 -9.67 32.25
C ASN A 42 25.21 -10.88 33.11
N ILE A 43 25.59 -10.66 34.36
CA ILE A 43 25.97 -11.73 35.29
C ILE A 43 24.78 -12.65 35.57
N GLU A 44 23.61 -12.09 35.86
CA GLU A 44 22.41 -12.86 36.17
C GLU A 44 22.03 -13.78 35.01
N ASN A 45 21.94 -13.21 33.82
CA ASN A 45 21.47 -13.90 32.63
C ASN A 45 22.56 -14.68 31.88
N GLY A 46 23.84 -14.50 32.23
CA GLY A 46 24.97 -15.13 31.55
C GLY A 46 25.22 -14.53 30.16
N PHE A 47 24.99 -13.23 30.01
CA PHE A 47 25.21 -12.49 28.78
C PHE A 47 26.59 -11.84 28.75
N VAL A 48 27.07 -11.57 27.54
CA VAL A 48 28.33 -10.85 27.30
C VAL A 48 28.02 -9.69 26.36
N GLN A 49 27.22 -8.74 26.85
CA GLN A 49 26.80 -7.57 26.09
C GLN A 49 27.52 -6.32 26.60
N SER A 50 27.65 -5.31 25.76
CA SER A 50 28.16 -3.99 26.16
C SER A 50 27.13 -2.89 25.89
N MET A 51 27.17 -1.82 26.68
CA MET A 51 26.33 -0.64 26.39
C MET A 51 26.67 -0.02 25.03
N LYS A 52 27.96 -0.02 24.64
CA LYS A 52 28.40 0.46 23.32
C LYS A 52 27.70 -0.27 22.18
N GLU A 53 27.76 -1.60 22.18
CA GLU A 53 27.12 -2.43 21.16
C GLU A 53 25.59 -2.24 21.15
N SER A 54 25.00 -2.08 22.34
CA SER A 54 23.57 -1.84 22.49
C SER A 54 23.14 -0.51 21.86
N VAL A 55 23.92 0.56 22.09
CA VAL A 55 23.68 1.87 21.47
C VAL A 55 23.90 1.82 19.95
N GLU A 56 25.01 1.26 19.48
CA GLU A 56 25.30 1.13 18.04
C GLU A 56 24.19 0.35 17.32
N THR A 57 23.68 -0.71 17.96
CA THR A 57 22.55 -1.49 17.42
C THR A 57 21.25 -0.68 17.43
N ALA A 58 20.98 0.08 18.49
CA ALA A 58 19.80 0.92 18.59
C ALA A 58 19.82 2.06 17.57
N GLU A 59 20.95 2.73 17.38
CA GLU A 59 21.15 3.78 16.37
C GLU A 59 20.97 3.23 14.96
N LYS A 60 21.56 2.07 14.66
CA LYS A 60 21.38 1.42 13.36
C LYS A 60 19.92 1.10 13.08
N ARG A 61 19.20 0.54 14.07
CA ARG A 61 17.76 0.26 13.95
C ARG A 61 16.94 1.54 13.80
N ALA A 62 17.29 2.60 14.51
CA ALA A 62 16.61 3.89 14.38
C ALA A 62 16.76 4.44 12.96
N HIS A 63 17.97 4.39 12.40
CA HIS A 63 18.23 4.81 11.02
C HIS A 63 17.46 3.95 9.99
N GLU A 64 17.48 2.62 10.13
CA GLU A 64 16.71 1.72 9.26
C GLU A 64 15.20 2.02 9.33
N LEU A 65 14.67 2.29 10.52
CA LEU A 65 13.27 2.67 10.71
C LEU A 65 12.95 4.04 10.12
N GLU A 66 13.86 5.01 10.19
CA GLU A 66 13.69 6.32 9.56
C GLU A 66 13.59 6.19 8.04
N GLU A 67 14.50 5.44 7.41
CA GLU A 67 14.46 5.16 5.98
C GLU A 67 13.17 4.44 5.56
N GLU A 68 12.76 3.42 6.32
CA GLU A 68 11.50 2.71 6.05
C GLU A 68 10.29 3.64 6.18
N ASN A 69 10.29 4.54 7.16
CA ASN A 69 9.19 5.49 7.37
C ASN A 69 9.10 6.51 6.23
N GLU A 70 10.23 7.01 5.72
CA GLU A 70 10.27 7.87 4.54
C GLU A 70 9.73 7.14 3.31
N HIS A 71 10.15 5.90 3.09
CA HIS A 71 9.64 5.07 2.00
C HIS A 71 8.12 4.83 2.13
N LEU A 72 7.63 4.54 3.35
CA LEU A 72 6.20 4.35 3.63
C LEU A 72 5.40 5.64 3.39
N LYS A 73 5.92 6.80 3.76
CA LYS A 73 5.28 8.10 3.45
C LYS A 73 5.17 8.32 1.94
N ALA A 74 6.25 8.08 1.19
CA ALA A 74 6.26 8.25 -0.26
C ALA A 74 5.31 7.27 -0.97
N THR A 75 5.23 6.02 -0.50
CA THR A 75 4.29 5.04 -1.06
C THR A 75 2.84 5.36 -0.71
N LYS A 76 2.57 5.87 0.50
CA LYS A 76 1.25 6.33 0.90
C LYS A 76 0.78 7.51 0.06
N GLU A 77 1.64 8.50 -0.18
CA GLU A 77 1.32 9.65 -1.04
C GLU A 77 0.96 9.20 -2.47
N LYS A 78 1.78 8.34 -3.08
CA LYS A 78 1.50 7.75 -4.40
C LYS A 78 0.18 6.97 -4.42
N LEU A 79 -0.15 6.27 -3.34
CA LEU A 79 -1.40 5.53 -3.21
C LEU A 79 -2.60 6.48 -3.13
N GLU A 80 -2.48 7.58 -2.40
CA GLU A 80 -3.50 8.62 -2.29
C GLU A 80 -3.72 9.33 -3.62
N GLU A 81 -2.65 9.69 -4.34
CA GLU A 81 -2.72 10.22 -5.71
C GLU A 81 -3.41 9.24 -6.66
N ALA A 82 -3.01 7.97 -6.63
CA ALA A 82 -3.62 6.93 -7.45
C ALA A 82 -5.11 6.74 -7.09
N ARG A 83 -5.49 6.89 -5.82
CA ARG A 83 -6.89 6.82 -5.36
C ARG A 83 -7.70 8.02 -5.82
N ALA A 84 -7.12 9.21 -5.88
CA ALA A 84 -7.79 10.42 -6.38
C ALA A 84 -8.15 10.31 -7.88
N CYS A 85 -7.34 9.59 -8.66
CA CYS A 85 -7.59 9.32 -10.08
C CYS A 85 -8.71 8.29 -10.35
N ILE A 86 -9.30 7.71 -9.31
CA ILE A 86 -10.30 6.67 -9.46
C ILE A 86 -11.68 7.30 -9.56
N LEU A 87 -12.43 6.87 -10.58
CA LEU A 87 -13.79 7.35 -10.82
C LEU A 87 -14.65 7.12 -9.56
N PRO A 88 -15.19 8.20 -8.94
CA PRO A 88 -16.08 8.08 -7.80
C PRO A 88 -17.29 7.20 -8.12
N GLU A 89 -17.88 6.56 -7.11
CA GLU A 89 -19.03 5.67 -7.28
C GLU A 89 -20.17 6.38 -8.01
N GLU A 90 -20.51 7.59 -7.60
CA GLU A 90 -21.64 8.36 -8.14
C GLU A 90 -21.40 8.70 -9.61
N VAL A 91 -20.16 9.02 -9.97
CA VAL A 91 -19.78 9.31 -11.35
C VAL A 91 -19.84 8.02 -12.17
N ARG A 92 -19.29 6.93 -11.65
CA ARG A 92 -19.30 5.63 -12.33
C ARG A 92 -20.72 5.13 -12.59
N GLN A 93 -21.63 5.22 -11.62
CA GLN A 93 -23.04 4.84 -11.78
C GLN A 93 -23.73 5.65 -12.87
N LYS A 94 -23.48 6.96 -12.94
CA LYS A 94 -23.99 7.79 -14.06
C LYS A 94 -23.43 7.34 -15.40
N PHE A 95 -22.13 7.03 -15.47
CA PHE A 95 -21.51 6.49 -16.68
C PHE A 95 -22.08 5.13 -17.07
N TYR A 96 -22.41 4.26 -16.10
CA TYR A 96 -23.13 3.02 -16.38
C TYR A 96 -24.47 3.30 -17.05
N GLY A 97 -25.28 4.20 -16.49
CA GLY A 97 -26.58 4.58 -17.08
C GLY A 97 -26.42 5.05 -18.52
N ILE A 98 -25.46 5.96 -18.78
CA ILE A 98 -25.17 6.46 -20.13
C ILE A 98 -24.74 5.33 -21.07
N ALA A 99 -23.84 4.45 -20.64
CA ALA A 99 -23.31 3.37 -21.48
C ALA A 99 -24.40 2.35 -21.83
N PHE A 100 -25.27 1.99 -20.88
CA PHE A 100 -26.42 1.13 -21.15
C PHE A 100 -27.40 1.82 -22.11
N ASP A 101 -27.82 3.06 -21.84
CA ASP A 101 -28.76 3.78 -22.70
C ASP A 101 -28.25 3.90 -24.14
N LYS A 102 -26.97 4.23 -24.31
CA LYS A 102 -26.33 4.34 -25.62
C LYS A 102 -26.28 2.99 -26.32
N LYS A 103 -25.87 1.93 -25.62
CA LYS A 103 -25.86 0.57 -26.15
C LYS A 103 -27.26 0.13 -26.60
N TYR A 104 -28.29 0.36 -25.79
CA TYR A 104 -29.66 -0.02 -26.12
C TYR A 104 -30.19 0.76 -27.32
N LYS A 105 -29.89 2.05 -27.42
CA LYS A 105 -30.25 2.87 -28.61
C LYS A 105 -29.57 2.35 -29.88
N ALA A 106 -28.26 2.14 -29.85
CA ALA A 106 -27.52 1.59 -30.99
C ALA A 106 -28.03 0.19 -31.35
N GLN A 107 -28.37 -0.64 -30.37
CA GLN A 107 -28.93 -1.97 -30.61
C GLN A 107 -30.32 -1.91 -31.25
N ALA A 108 -31.19 -0.99 -30.81
CA ALA A 108 -32.50 -0.78 -31.39
C ALA A 108 -32.38 -0.29 -32.86
N GLU A 109 -31.49 0.67 -33.12
CA GLU A 109 -31.23 1.17 -34.47
C GLU A 109 -30.65 0.09 -35.40
N ALA A 110 -29.76 -0.77 -34.89
CA ALA A 110 -29.28 -1.94 -35.62
C ALA A 110 -30.44 -2.88 -35.96
N MET A 111 -31.33 -3.16 -35.01
CA MET A 111 -32.49 -4.04 -35.24
C MET A 111 -33.42 -3.45 -36.32
N THR A 112 -33.76 -2.17 -36.22
CA THR A 112 -34.57 -1.49 -37.24
C THR A 112 -33.90 -1.47 -38.61
N ALA A 113 -32.57 -1.28 -38.68
CA ALA A 113 -31.84 -1.36 -39.94
C ALA A 113 -31.88 -2.79 -40.52
N ALA A 114 -31.81 -3.83 -39.67
CA ALA A 114 -31.91 -5.21 -40.10
C ALA A 114 -33.30 -5.56 -40.65
N GLU A 115 -34.36 -5.09 -40.00
CA GLU A 115 -35.75 -5.23 -40.46
C GLU A 115 -35.94 -4.57 -41.82
N ARG A 116 -35.50 -3.32 -41.97
CA ARG A 116 -35.58 -2.60 -43.27
C ARG A 116 -34.77 -3.27 -44.38
N MET A 117 -33.62 -3.85 -44.06
CA MET A 117 -32.87 -4.66 -45.03
C MET A 117 -33.66 -5.89 -45.48
N ALA A 118 -34.32 -6.58 -44.56
CA ALA A 118 -35.13 -7.76 -44.89
C ALA A 118 -36.31 -7.37 -45.80
N GLU A 119 -37.05 -6.32 -45.44
CA GLU A 119 -38.15 -5.78 -46.25
C GLU A 119 -37.68 -5.35 -47.65
N ALA A 120 -36.58 -4.61 -47.75
CA ALA A 120 -36.03 -4.18 -49.03
C ALA A 120 -35.67 -5.37 -49.92
N VAL A 121 -35.10 -6.44 -49.36
CA VAL A 121 -34.79 -7.67 -50.12
C VAL A 121 -36.07 -8.36 -50.59
N GLU A 122 -37.10 -8.45 -49.75
CA GLU A 122 -38.40 -9.04 -50.11
C GLU A 122 -39.12 -8.26 -51.21
N CYS A 123 -39.06 -6.92 -51.17
CA CYS A 123 -39.65 -6.04 -52.19
C CYS A 123 -38.77 -5.85 -53.43
N GLY A 124 -37.56 -6.41 -53.48
CA GLY A 124 -36.61 -6.25 -54.59
C GLY A 124 -35.96 -4.85 -54.68
N GLU A 125 -35.98 -4.10 -53.57
CA GLU A 125 -35.38 -2.78 -53.42
C GLU A 125 -33.90 -2.84 -52.98
N ASN A 126 -33.24 -1.69 -52.93
CA ASN A 126 -31.81 -1.60 -52.59
C ASN A 126 -31.57 -1.48 -51.08
N ALA A 127 -31.15 -2.58 -50.45
CA ALA A 127 -30.83 -2.65 -49.02
C ALA A 127 -29.46 -2.06 -48.61
N ARG A 128 -28.66 -1.51 -49.54
CA ARG A 128 -27.25 -1.15 -49.28
C ARG A 128 -27.08 -0.10 -48.18
N GLN A 129 -27.96 0.90 -48.11
CA GLN A 129 -27.85 1.96 -47.11
C GLN A 129 -28.11 1.42 -45.70
N ASP A 130 -29.14 0.59 -45.54
CA ASP A 130 -29.45 -0.02 -44.26
C ASP A 130 -28.40 -1.05 -43.84
N ALA A 131 -27.74 -1.73 -44.79
CA ALA A 131 -26.58 -2.58 -44.51
C ALA A 131 -25.37 -1.81 -43.95
N ILE A 132 -25.11 -0.61 -44.46
CA ILE A 132 -24.05 0.26 -43.93
C ILE A 132 -24.40 0.71 -42.51
N ARG A 133 -25.65 1.15 -42.29
CA ARG A 133 -26.14 1.57 -40.97
C ARG A 133 -26.09 0.44 -39.94
N TYR A 134 -26.55 -0.75 -40.31
CA TYR A 134 -26.51 -1.93 -39.47
C TYR A 134 -25.08 -2.20 -38.99
N ARG A 135 -24.11 -2.24 -39.92
CA ARG A 135 -22.69 -2.48 -39.57
C ARG A 135 -22.17 -1.41 -38.60
N ALA A 136 -22.42 -0.14 -38.89
CA ALA A 136 -22.01 0.96 -38.01
C ALA A 136 -22.57 0.80 -36.59
N MET A 137 -23.87 0.53 -36.47
CA MET A 137 -24.53 0.36 -35.17
C MET A 137 -24.05 -0.89 -34.43
N THR A 138 -23.75 -1.99 -35.15
CA THR A 138 -23.20 -3.19 -34.51
C THR A 138 -21.80 -2.97 -33.96
N GLU A 139 -20.98 -2.11 -34.57
CA GLU A 139 -19.69 -1.71 -34.00
C GLU A 139 -19.88 -0.82 -32.76
N GLU A 140 -20.77 0.18 -32.83
CA GLU A 140 -21.07 1.04 -31.68
C GLU A 140 -21.58 0.23 -30.47
N VAL A 141 -22.42 -0.79 -30.69
CA VAL A 141 -22.86 -1.72 -29.64
C VAL A 141 -21.67 -2.47 -29.00
N LYS A 142 -20.65 -2.85 -29.77
CA LYS A 142 -19.44 -3.50 -29.22
C LYS A 142 -18.63 -2.52 -28.38
N GLU A 143 -18.43 -1.29 -28.86
CA GLU A 143 -17.71 -0.25 -28.13
C GLU A 143 -18.34 0.02 -26.76
N TRP A 144 -19.66 0.24 -26.71
CA TRP A 144 -20.37 0.43 -25.44
C TRP A 144 -20.34 -0.80 -24.55
N LYS A 145 -20.36 -2.01 -25.13
CA LYS A 145 -20.21 -3.26 -24.37
C LYS A 145 -18.83 -3.35 -23.72
N ASP A 146 -17.78 -2.91 -24.40
CA ASP A 146 -16.42 -2.91 -23.84
C ASP A 146 -16.25 -1.83 -22.77
N ILE A 147 -16.86 -0.66 -22.94
CA ILE A 147 -16.92 0.38 -21.89
C ILE A 147 -17.60 -0.17 -20.63
N ILE A 148 -18.73 -0.88 -20.75
CA ILE A 148 -19.41 -1.51 -19.59
C ILE A 148 -18.48 -2.49 -18.87
N LYS A 149 -17.73 -3.33 -19.59
CA LYS A 149 -16.74 -4.25 -18.98
C LYS A 149 -15.63 -3.49 -18.24
N LEU A 150 -15.17 -2.36 -18.77
CA LEU A 150 -14.17 -1.53 -18.10
C LEU A 150 -14.72 -0.96 -16.79
N LEU A 151 -15.96 -0.47 -16.79
CA LEU A 151 -16.64 -0.02 -15.58
C LEU A 151 -16.78 -1.15 -14.55
N ASP A 152 -17.09 -2.38 -14.98
CA ASP A 152 -17.19 -3.56 -14.10
C ASP A 152 -15.83 -3.89 -13.45
N ASN A 153 -14.75 -3.79 -14.21
CA ASN A 153 -13.41 -4.02 -13.70
C ASN A 153 -12.99 -2.97 -12.68
N ILE A 154 -13.33 -1.69 -12.92
CA ILE A 154 -13.14 -0.61 -11.94
C ILE A 154 -13.98 -0.90 -10.69
N ALA A 155 -15.24 -1.30 -10.89
CA ALA A 155 -16.16 -1.98 -9.97
C ALA A 155 -15.45 -2.86 -8.92
N ARG A 156 -14.96 -3.98 -9.44
CA ARG A 156 -14.35 -5.05 -8.64
C ARG A 156 -13.08 -4.60 -7.94
N LYS A 157 -12.25 -3.79 -8.60
CA LYS A 157 -11.03 -3.24 -8.01
C LYS A 157 -11.31 -2.27 -6.85
N GLN A 158 -12.46 -1.60 -6.85
CA GLN A 158 -12.87 -0.75 -5.73
C GLN A 158 -13.48 -1.55 -4.58
N ALA A 159 -14.28 -2.58 -4.86
CA ALA A 159 -14.94 -3.38 -3.82
C ALA A 159 -13.99 -4.34 -3.07
N GLY A 160 -12.87 -4.74 -3.69
CA GLY A 160 -11.85 -5.60 -3.05
C GLY A 160 -10.72 -4.86 -2.36
N ARG A 161 -10.86 -3.54 -2.13
CA ARG A 161 -9.91 -2.70 -1.40
C ARG A 161 -10.48 -2.26 -0.05
#